data_AF-A0AAU6DA17-F1
#
_entry.id   AF-A0AAU6DA17-F1
#
_cell.length_a   1.000
_cell.length_b   1.000
_cell.length_c   1.000
_cell.angle_alpha   90.00
_cell.angle_beta   90.00
_cell.angle_gamma   90.00
#
_symmetry.space_group_name_H-M   'P 1'
#
loop_
_entity.id
_entity.type
_entity.pdbx_description
1 polymer ?
#
loop_
_entity_poly.entity_id
_entity_poly.type
_entity_poly.pdbx_seq_one_letter_code
_entity_poly.pdbx_strand_id
1 'polypeptide(L)'
;MDADRAGRLVSQLQARDVMAHLDRTGVYECGIRVVLDSKLEARWDLAGTAGLEAEIVSDGVLVGFVPHVEGSEDFTDEQIVEQIATTRYTVEGLHPPTDGAGTQERPPSPPREDERPRWTDRLRRGRQ
;
A
#
# COMPACT_ATOMS: atom_id res chain seq x y z
N MET A 1 8.74 3.54 -9.18
CA MET A 1 9.71 4.67 -9.18
C MET A 1 10.82 4.40 -10.20
N ASP A 2 11.39 5.43 -10.86
CA ASP A 2 12.54 5.27 -11.78
C ASP A 2 13.90 5.17 -11.06
N ALA A 3 14.87 4.48 -11.68
CA ALA A 3 16.19 4.19 -11.13
C ALA A 3 17.00 5.44 -10.75
N ASP A 4 16.96 6.49 -11.58
CA ASP A 4 17.69 7.73 -11.31
C ASP A 4 17.14 8.45 -10.09
N ARG A 5 15.80 8.48 -9.94
CA ARG A 5 15.15 9.07 -8.77
C ARG A 5 15.46 8.26 -7.52
N ALA A 6 15.31 6.94 -7.58
CA ALA A 6 15.64 6.05 -6.48
C ALA A 6 17.11 6.19 -6.03
N GLY A 7 18.04 6.28 -6.99
CA GLY A 7 19.46 6.51 -6.70
C GLY A 7 19.72 7.83 -5.95
N ARG A 8 19.07 8.93 -6.37
CA ARG A 8 19.19 10.22 -5.65
C ARG A 8 18.64 10.14 -4.23
N LEU A 9 17.49 9.50 -4.03
CA LEU A 9 16.87 9.33 -2.71
C LEU A 9 17.76 8.48 -1.79
N VAL A 10 18.32 7.39 -2.31
CA VAL A 10 19.28 6.55 -1.57
C VAL A 10 20.49 7.35 -1.12
N SER A 11 21.09 8.16 -2.00
CA SER A 11 22.23 9.00 -1.63
C SER A 11 21.88 10.02 -0.54
N GLN A 12 20.68 10.62 -0.59
CA GLN A 12 20.22 11.56 0.43
C GLN A 12 19.94 10.87 1.78
N LEU A 13 19.39 9.65 1.77
CA LEU A 13 19.19 8.85 2.97
C LEU A 13 20.52 8.44 3.62
N GLN A 14 21.48 8.00 2.81
CA GLN A 14 22.83 7.64 3.29
C GLN A 14 23.56 8.84 3.91
N ALA A 15 23.37 10.04 3.36
CA ALA A 15 23.90 11.28 3.94
C ALA A 15 23.30 11.62 5.32
N ARG A 16 22.22 10.95 5.73
CA ARG A 16 21.56 11.05 7.04
C ARG A 16 21.81 9.83 7.91
N ASP A 17 22.84 9.05 7.63
CA ASP A 17 23.21 7.80 8.34
C ASP A 17 22.13 6.69 8.26
N VAL A 18 21.22 6.75 7.29
CA VAL A 18 20.27 5.67 7.01
C VAL A 18 20.95 4.63 6.11
N MET A 19 20.95 3.35 6.52
CA MET A 19 21.44 2.24 5.72
C MET A 19 20.48 1.91 4.56
N ALA A 20 20.46 2.78 3.56
CA ALA A 20 19.64 2.67 2.37
C ALA A 20 20.43 2.11 1.17
N HIS A 21 19.78 1.31 0.34
CA HIS A 21 20.31 0.77 -0.89
C HIS A 21 19.26 0.85 -1.99
N LEU A 22 19.72 0.93 -3.24
CA LEU A 22 18.84 0.79 -4.39
C LEU A 22 18.31 -0.64 -4.43
N ASP A 23 16.99 -0.81 -4.45
CA ASP A 23 16.36 -2.10 -4.67
C ASP A 23 15.92 -2.23 -6.13
N ARG A 24 16.22 -3.37 -6.73
CA ARG A 24 15.84 -3.67 -8.12
C ARG A 24 14.96 -4.92 -8.10
N THR A 25 13.69 -4.70 -7.81
CA THR A 25 12.65 -5.73 -7.72
C THR A 25 12.23 -6.27 -9.08
N GLY A 26 12.52 -5.53 -10.17
CA GLY A 26 12.28 -5.96 -11.54
C GLY A 26 13.12 -5.22 -12.58
N VAL A 27 12.92 -5.52 -13.86
CA VAL A 27 13.67 -4.88 -14.98
C VAL A 27 13.36 -3.38 -15.08
N TYR A 28 12.13 -2.98 -14.72
CA TYR A 28 11.66 -1.59 -14.75
C TYR A 28 11.17 -1.10 -13.38
N GLU A 29 11.38 -1.90 -12.33
CA GLU A 29 10.88 -1.62 -10.99
C GLU A 29 12.07 -1.40 -10.07
N CYS A 30 12.22 -0.14 -9.65
CA CYS A 30 13.22 0.29 -8.70
C CYS A 30 12.53 0.82 -7.44
N GLY A 31 13.14 0.54 -6.29
CA GLY A 31 12.72 1.01 -4.99
C GLY A 31 13.92 1.33 -4.10
N ILE A 32 13.65 1.57 -2.83
CA ILE A 32 14.64 1.89 -1.79
C ILE A 32 14.54 0.80 -0.73
N ARG A 33 15.63 0.07 -0.52
CA ARG A 33 15.74 -0.88 0.58
C ARG A 33 16.46 -0.22 1.75
N VAL A 34 15.81 -0.13 2.90
CA VAL A 34 16.38 0.34 4.16
C VAL A 34 16.63 -0.87 5.06
N VAL A 35 17.86 -1.07 5.50
CA VAL A 35 18.22 -2.13 6.44
C VAL A 35 17.96 -1.63 7.86
N LEU A 36 17.07 -2.32 8.58
CA LEU A 36 16.64 -1.97 9.93
C LEU A 36 17.40 -2.77 10.99
N ASP A 37 17.67 -4.04 10.70
CA ASP A 37 18.50 -4.94 11.50
C ASP A 37 19.18 -5.97 10.58
N SER A 38 20.02 -6.84 11.14
CA SER A 38 20.72 -7.94 10.46
C SER A 38 19.84 -8.81 9.54
N LYS A 39 18.54 -8.90 9.84
CA LYS A 39 17.58 -9.71 9.08
C LYS A 39 16.36 -8.92 8.63
N LEU A 40 16.19 -7.68 9.09
CA LEU A 40 14.97 -6.91 8.93
C LEU A 40 15.21 -5.75 7.96
N GLU A 41 14.38 -5.66 6.93
CA GLU A 41 14.48 -4.69 5.85
C GLU A 41 13.12 -4.02 5.63
N ALA A 42 13.12 -2.73 5.30
CA ALA A 42 11.98 -2.02 4.74
C ALA A 42 12.22 -1.76 3.26
N ARG A 43 11.32 -2.22 2.39
CA ARG A 43 11.35 -1.96 0.96
C ARG A 43 10.31 -0.91 0.65
N TRP A 44 10.79 0.28 0.39
CA TRP A 44 9.98 1.41 -0.03
C TRP A 44 9.89 1.44 -1.54
N ASP A 45 8.68 1.56 -2.04
CA ASP A 45 8.47 1.87 -3.44
C ASP A 45 7.40 2.95 -3.60
N LEU A 46 7.32 3.44 -4.83
CA LEU A 46 6.18 4.21 -5.30
C LEU A 46 5.53 3.34 -6.37
N ALA A 47 4.50 2.59 -6.00
CA ALA A 47 3.64 1.86 -6.89
C ALA A 47 2.80 2.86 -7.71
N GLY A 48 3.44 3.53 -8.65
CA GLY A 48 2.80 4.49 -9.56
C GLY A 48 2.04 5.59 -8.83
N THR A 49 0.71 5.64 -9.01
CA THR A 49 -0.20 6.66 -8.46
C THR A 49 -0.68 6.36 -7.05
N ALA A 50 -0.23 5.26 -6.42
CA ALA A 50 -0.73 4.81 -5.13
C ALA A 50 0.02 5.41 -3.93
N GLY A 51 0.92 6.36 -4.14
CA GLY A 51 1.69 7.00 -3.06
C GLY A 51 2.83 6.14 -2.51
N LEU A 52 3.41 6.60 -1.41
CA LEU A 52 4.56 6.03 -0.71
C LEU A 52 4.09 5.00 0.32
N GLU A 53 4.56 3.78 0.15
CA GLU A 53 4.31 2.65 1.04
C GLU A 53 5.59 1.81 1.20
N ALA A 54 5.61 0.93 2.21
CA ALA A 54 6.74 0.05 2.43
C ALA A 54 6.33 -1.35 2.84
N GLU A 55 6.99 -2.35 2.28
CA GLU A 55 6.95 -3.73 2.75
C GLU A 55 8.06 -3.97 3.78
N ILE A 56 7.74 -4.65 4.87
CA ILE A 56 8.74 -5.06 5.86
C ILE A 56 9.04 -6.54 5.70
N VAL A 57 10.31 -6.83 5.45
CA VAL A 57 10.80 -8.17 5.13
C VAL A 57 11.78 -8.61 6.21
N SER A 58 11.56 -9.80 6.78
CA SER A 58 12.47 -10.44 7.74
C SER A 58 12.99 -11.75 7.17
N ASP A 59 14.30 -11.90 7.01
CA ASP A 59 14.94 -13.11 6.44
C ASP A 59 14.32 -13.50 5.08
N GLY A 60 14.01 -12.50 4.26
CA GLY A 60 13.37 -12.68 2.95
C GLY A 60 11.86 -12.95 2.98
N VAL A 61 11.23 -12.99 4.16
CA VAL A 61 9.78 -13.22 4.33
C VAL A 61 9.07 -11.91 4.65
N LEU A 62 7.97 -11.60 3.95
CA LEU A 62 7.12 -10.45 4.26
C LEU A 62 6.47 -10.62 5.64
N VAL A 63 6.73 -9.70 6.56
CA VAL A 63 6.23 -9.73 7.95
C VAL A 63 5.30 -8.57 8.29
N GLY A 64 5.19 -7.56 7.42
CA GLY A 64 4.26 -6.46 7.59
C GLY A 64 4.44 -5.37 6.57
N PHE A 65 3.74 -4.25 6.78
CA PHE A 65 3.82 -3.09 5.91
C PHE A 65 3.73 -1.78 6.70
N VAL A 66 4.37 -0.74 6.17
CA VAL A 66 4.07 0.65 6.50
C VAL A 66 2.87 1.04 5.63
N PRO A 67 1.74 1.46 6.22
CA PRO A 67 0.57 1.83 5.45
C PRO A 67 0.88 3.01 4.51
N HIS A 68 0.13 3.08 3.42
CA HIS A 68 0.14 4.22 2.52
C HIS A 68 0.10 5.54 3.29
N VAL A 69 1.02 6.44 2.96
CA VAL A 69 1.08 7.79 3.52
C VAL A 69 0.16 8.71 2.70
N GLU A 70 -0.93 9.17 3.28
CA GLU A 70 -1.90 10.04 2.58
C GLU A 70 -1.24 11.32 2.04
N GLY A 71 -1.46 11.62 0.76
CA GLY A 71 -0.91 12.80 0.08
C GLY A 71 0.55 12.65 -0.39
N SER A 72 1.14 11.46 -0.24
CA SER A 72 2.51 11.18 -0.65
C SER A 72 2.71 11.05 -2.16
N GLU A 73 1.63 11.05 -2.94
CA GLU A 73 1.65 11.07 -4.40
C GLU A 73 2.36 12.31 -4.95
N ASP A 74 2.26 13.42 -4.24
CA ASP A 74 2.81 14.73 -4.61
C ASP A 74 4.09 15.08 -3.82
N PHE A 75 4.64 14.16 -3.03
CA PHE A 75 5.81 14.44 -2.22
C PHE A 75 7.04 14.77 -3.07
N THR A 76 7.76 15.80 -2.65
CA THR A 76 9.11 16.09 -3.15
C THR A 76 10.08 15.00 -2.70
N ASP A 77 11.23 14.94 -3.36
CA ASP A 77 12.30 14.02 -2.99
C ASP A 77 12.72 14.22 -1.51
N GLU A 78 12.79 15.46 -1.04
CA GLU A 78 13.11 15.77 0.36
C GLU A 78 12.04 15.30 1.33
N GLN A 79 10.75 15.43 0.99
CA GLN A 79 9.64 14.94 1.82
C GLN A 79 9.64 13.41 1.90
N ILE A 80 9.95 12.72 0.80
CA ILE A 80 10.11 11.26 0.81
C ILE A 80 11.27 10.86 1.72
N VAL A 81 12.44 11.50 1.57
CA VAL A 81 13.61 11.20 2.43
C VAL A 81 13.30 11.44 3.90
N GLU A 82 12.62 12.54 4.22
CA GLU A 82 12.19 12.85 5.58
C GLU A 82 11.22 11.81 6.14
N GLN A 83 10.21 11.44 5.35
CA GLN A 83 9.23 10.44 5.75
C GLN A 83 9.89 9.08 6.02
N ILE A 84 10.76 8.61 5.13
CA ILE A 84 11.48 7.34 5.27
C ILE A 84 12.40 7.36 6.51
N ALA A 85 13.13 8.46 6.71
CA ALA A 85 14.09 8.59 7.81
C ALA A 85 13.42 8.70 9.20
N THR A 86 12.22 9.26 9.26
CA THR A 86 11.47 9.44 10.53
C THR A 86 10.45 8.32 10.80
N THR A 87 10.20 7.46 9.82
CA THR A 87 9.29 6.33 9.98
C THR A 87 9.76 5.38 11.09
N ARG A 88 8.85 5.03 11.98
CA ARG A 88 9.11 4.09 13.07
C ARG A 88 8.69 2.68 12.67
N TYR A 89 9.68 1.84 12.41
CA TYR A 89 9.48 0.44 12.04
C TYR A 89 9.38 -0.45 13.29
N THR A 90 8.21 -0.46 13.96
CA THR A 90 7.96 -1.32 15.13
C THR A 90 6.91 -2.36 14.84
N VAL A 91 7.02 -3.57 15.41
CA VAL A 91 6.06 -4.67 15.22
C VAL A 91 4.62 -4.27 15.58
N GLU A 92 4.38 -3.44 16.62
CA GLU A 92 3.05 -2.86 16.91
C GLU A 92 2.52 -1.89 15.84
N GLY A 93 3.40 -1.28 15.05
CA GLY A 93 3.04 -0.34 13.98
C GLY A 93 2.89 -1.00 12.61
N LEU A 94 3.23 -2.29 12.50
CA LEU A 94 3.12 -3.06 11.28
C LEU A 94 1.83 -3.84 11.29
N HIS A 95 0.96 -3.57 10.33
CA HIS A 95 -0.18 -4.46 10.10
C HIS A 95 0.36 -5.83 9.64
N PRO A 96 -0.13 -6.93 10.22
CA PRO A 96 0.22 -8.26 9.72
C PRO A 96 -0.22 -8.36 8.25
N PRO A 97 0.58 -9.01 7.38
CA PRO A 97 0.18 -9.26 6.00
C PRO A 97 -1.14 -10.01 6.04
N THR A 98 -2.21 -9.34 5.63
CA THR A 98 -3.52 -9.96 5.56
C THR A 98 -3.55 -10.78 4.28
N ASP A 99 -3.21 -12.06 4.40
CA ASP A 99 -3.49 -13.05 3.35
C ASP A 99 -5.02 -13.08 3.12
N GLY A 100 -5.50 -12.30 2.15
CA GLY A 100 -6.80 -12.51 1.50
C GLY A 100 -8.07 -12.36 2.35
N ALA A 101 -8.11 -11.53 3.38
CA ALA A 101 -9.36 -11.18 4.07
C ALA A 101 -9.79 -9.74 3.78
N GLY A 102 -10.24 -9.50 2.55
CA GLY A 102 -11.23 -8.48 2.28
C GLY A 102 -12.55 -8.83 3.00
N THR A 103 -12.58 -8.72 4.32
CA THR A 103 -13.82 -8.34 5.02
C THR A 103 -13.81 -6.83 5.08
N GLN A 104 -13.99 -6.21 3.91
CA GLN A 104 -14.69 -4.95 3.86
C GLN A 104 -15.98 -5.20 4.64
N GLU A 105 -16.13 -4.57 5.80
CA GLU A 105 -17.40 -4.49 6.50
C GLU A 105 -18.41 -4.04 5.46
N ARG A 106 -19.16 -5.00 4.92
CA ARG A 106 -20.35 -4.69 4.14
C ARG A 106 -21.19 -3.87 5.09
N PRO A 107 -21.51 -2.60 4.76
CA PRO A 107 -22.41 -1.83 5.60
C PRO A 107 -23.63 -2.71 5.86
N PRO A 108 -24.14 -2.76 7.12
CA PRO A 108 -25.26 -3.62 7.43
C PRO A 108 -26.35 -3.31 6.41
N SER A 109 -26.71 -4.32 5.62
CA SER A 109 -27.83 -4.19 4.69
C SER A 109 -28.99 -3.69 5.54
N PRO A 110 -29.69 -2.60 5.14
CA PRO A 110 -30.89 -2.21 5.85
C PRO A 110 -31.80 -3.44 5.91
N PRO A 111 -32.51 -3.67 7.04
CA PRO A 111 -33.42 -4.78 7.15
C PRO A 111 -34.30 -4.75 5.91
N ARG A 112 -34.37 -5.88 5.20
CA ARG A 112 -35.32 -6.07 4.12
C ARG A 112 -36.69 -5.85 4.74
N GLU A 113 -37.23 -4.65 4.55
CA GLU A 113 -38.63 -4.40 4.82
C GLU A 113 -39.40 -5.36 3.94
N ASP A 114 -40.03 -6.29 4.65
CA ASP A 114 -41.09 -7.13 4.17
C ASP A 114 -42.19 -6.25 3.53
N GLU A 115 -42.90 -6.86 2.58
CA GLU A 115 -44.13 -6.36 1.95
C GLU A 115 -43.92 -5.23 0.90
N ARG A 116 -44.26 -5.43 -0.38
CA ARG A 116 -45.58 -5.84 -0.86
C ARG A 116 -45.50 -6.43 -2.29
N PRO A 117 -46.30 -7.45 -2.65
CA PRO A 117 -46.41 -7.88 -4.03
C PRO A 117 -47.24 -6.86 -4.80
N ARG A 118 -46.59 -5.99 -5.59
CA ARG A 118 -47.29 -5.16 -6.58
C ARG A 118 -47.06 -5.75 -7.95
N TRP A 119 -48.03 -6.57 -8.36
CA TRP A 119 -48.26 -6.96 -9.75
C TRP A 119 -48.38 -5.69 -10.62
N THR A 120 -47.25 -5.20 -11.12
CA THR A 120 -47.15 -4.71 -12.49
C THR A 120 -46.77 -5.94 -13.33
N ASP A 121 -47.23 -6.15 -14.55
CA ASP A 121 -47.83 -5.21 -15.46
C ASP A 121 -48.72 -5.97 -16.45
N ARG A 122 -49.65 -5.22 -17.01
CA ARG A 122 -50.62 -5.64 -17.99
C ARG A 122 -49.91 -5.78 -19.34
N LEU A 123 -49.77 -7.00 -19.85
CA LEU A 123 -49.59 -7.26 -21.28
C LEU A 123 -50.61 -8.30 -21.72
N ARG A 124 -51.79 -7.86 -22.16
CA ARG A 124 -52.16 -7.56 -23.56
C ARG A 124 -52.44 -8.81 -24.42
N ARG A 125 -53.74 -8.94 -24.71
CA ARG A 125 -54.39 -9.36 -25.97
C ARG A 125 -54.36 -10.85 -26.37
N GLY A 126 -55.57 -11.39 -26.52
CA GLY A 126 -56.06 -11.86 -27.83
C GLY A 126 -56.69 -13.26 -27.87
N ARG A 127 -57.89 -13.35 -28.48
CA ARG A 127 -58.64 -14.54 -28.93
C ARG A 127 -59.29 -15.37 -27.81
N GLN A 128 -60.60 -15.69 -27.81
CA GLN A 128 -61.64 -15.76 -28.84
C GLN A 128 -63.00 -15.35 -28.29
#